data_AF-A0ABC9YDF7-F1
#
_entry.id   AF-A0ABC9YDF7-F1
#
_cell.length_a   1.000
_cell.length_b   1.000
_cell.length_c   1.000
_cell.angle_alpha   90.00
_cell.angle_beta   90.00
_cell.angle_gamma   90.00
#
_symmetry.space_group_name_H-M   'P 1'
#
loop_
_entity.id
_entity.type
_entity.pdbx_description
1 polymer ?
#
loop_
_entity_poly.entity_id
_entity_poly.type
_entity_poly.pdbx_seq_one_letter_code
_entity_poly.pdbx_strand_id
1 'polypeptide(L)'
;MVSCYGPPDQEDLTDEALYRQVGAASCSQALVLMGDFNHPNICWKGNTAGHKQSRRFLECIDDNFLLQVTEESMRRGAMLDLVLTNKDGLVGDVKLKGSLGCSDHEMVEFKILRAARRAHSKLPTLDFRRTDFGLFRDLIARIPWDKALEGRGAQDSWLVFKDRLLQAQE
;
A
#
# COMPACT_ATOMS: atom_id res chain seq x y z
N MET A 1 -7.74 -5.05 -0.67
CA MET A 1 -6.71 -4.00 -0.61
C MET A 1 -5.37 -4.70 -0.56
N VAL A 2 -4.44 -4.30 -1.40
CA VAL A 2 -3.09 -4.85 -1.50
C VAL A 2 -2.12 -3.68 -1.43
N SER A 3 -1.06 -3.81 -0.63
CA SER A 3 0.03 -2.84 -0.57
C SER A 3 1.23 -3.40 -1.30
N CYS A 4 1.88 -2.60 -2.15
CA CYS A 4 3.06 -2.99 -2.91
C CYS A 4 4.20 -2.00 -2.67
N TYR A 5 5.42 -2.48 -2.87
CA TYR A 5 6.61 -1.66 -2.95
C TYR A 5 7.46 -2.20 -4.10
N GLY A 6 7.70 -1.38 -5.11
CA GLY A 6 8.62 -1.67 -6.20
C GLY A 6 9.96 -1.00 -5.90
N PRO A 7 11.02 -1.74 -5.54
CA PRO A 7 12.36 -1.20 -5.34
C PRO A 7 12.83 -0.34 -6.53
N PRO A 8 13.59 0.75 -6.28
CA PRO A 8 14.26 1.46 -7.36
C PRO A 8 15.30 0.56 -8.05
N ASP A 9 15.52 0.81 -9.35
CA ASP A 9 16.58 0.18 -10.16
C ASP A 9 16.55 -1.37 -10.21
N GLN A 10 15.35 -1.95 -10.16
CA GLN A 10 15.18 -3.40 -10.16
C GLN A 10 15.39 -4.05 -11.55
N GLU A 11 15.98 -5.26 -11.58
CA GLU A 11 16.20 -6.02 -12.82
C GLU A 11 14.88 -6.50 -13.46
N ASP A 12 14.85 -6.50 -14.82
CA ASP A 12 13.70 -6.80 -15.69
C ASP A 12 12.89 -8.08 -15.34
N LEU A 13 13.50 -9.06 -14.64
CA LEU A 13 12.88 -10.34 -14.27
C LEU A 13 11.98 -10.26 -13.03
N THR A 14 12.31 -9.39 -12.07
CA THR A 14 11.55 -9.31 -10.80
C THR A 14 10.21 -8.61 -11.01
N ASP A 15 10.18 -7.69 -11.96
CA ASP A 15 8.99 -7.00 -12.44
C ASP A 15 7.92 -7.94 -13.01
N GLU A 16 8.33 -9.01 -13.69
CA GLU A 16 7.35 -9.94 -14.28
C GLU A 16 6.52 -10.67 -13.23
N ALA A 17 7.15 -11.06 -12.11
CA ALA A 17 6.45 -11.68 -11.01
C ALA A 17 5.43 -10.71 -10.39
N LEU A 18 5.82 -9.44 -10.22
CA LEU A 18 4.93 -8.39 -9.74
C LEU A 18 3.74 -8.21 -10.70
N TYR A 19 3.99 -8.06 -12.00
CA TYR A 19 2.94 -7.84 -12.99
C TYR A 19 1.96 -9.02 -13.08
N ARG A 20 2.46 -10.26 -12.97
CA ARG A 20 1.60 -11.45 -12.87
C ARG A 20 0.73 -11.43 -11.61
N GLN A 21 1.27 -11.01 -10.47
CA GLN A 21 0.50 -10.89 -9.23
C GLN A 21 -0.55 -9.78 -9.31
N VAL A 22 -0.21 -8.63 -9.92
CA VAL A 22 -1.15 -7.55 -10.22
C VAL A 22 -2.28 -8.08 -11.09
N GLY A 23 -1.97 -8.82 -12.16
CA GLY A 23 -2.99 -9.41 -13.03
C GLY A 23 -3.83 -10.51 -12.38
N ALA A 24 -3.25 -11.32 -11.50
CA ALA A 24 -4.02 -12.27 -10.72
C ALA A 24 -4.98 -11.55 -9.73
N ALA A 25 -4.52 -10.46 -9.11
CA ALA A 25 -5.31 -9.67 -8.18
C ALA A 25 -6.45 -8.90 -8.88
N SER A 26 -6.21 -8.40 -10.11
CA SER A 26 -7.18 -7.62 -10.89
C SER A 26 -8.43 -8.41 -11.25
N CYS A 27 -8.36 -9.75 -11.29
CA CYS A 27 -9.51 -10.65 -11.43
C CYS A 27 -10.51 -10.60 -10.25
N SER A 28 -10.16 -9.93 -9.15
CA SER A 28 -11.07 -9.76 -8.00
C SER A 28 -12.24 -8.82 -8.33
N GLN A 29 -13.41 -9.05 -7.74
CA GLN A 29 -14.60 -8.19 -7.96
C GLN A 29 -14.37 -6.70 -7.62
N ALA A 30 -13.48 -6.42 -6.66
CA ALA A 30 -13.12 -5.08 -6.24
C ALA A 30 -11.69 -5.09 -5.69
N LEU A 31 -10.79 -4.37 -6.35
CA LEU A 31 -9.39 -4.25 -5.99
C LEU A 31 -9.05 -2.79 -5.69
N VAL A 32 -8.27 -2.61 -4.62
CA VAL A 32 -7.48 -1.40 -4.37
C VAL A 32 -6.05 -1.87 -4.19
N LEU A 33 -5.17 -1.41 -5.06
CA LEU A 33 -3.74 -1.65 -5.05
C LEU A 33 -3.07 -0.31 -4.73
N MET A 34 -2.18 -0.25 -3.75
CA MET A 34 -1.55 0.99 -3.34
C MET A 34 -0.08 0.78 -3.00
N GLY A 35 0.74 1.80 -3.20
CA GLY A 35 2.16 1.69 -2.86
C GLY A 35 3.06 2.58 -3.69
N ASP A 36 4.34 2.55 -3.36
CA ASP A 36 5.40 3.18 -4.14
C ASP A 36 5.93 2.19 -5.19
N PHE A 37 5.80 2.54 -6.47
CA PHE A 37 6.20 1.71 -7.59
C PHE A 37 7.49 2.20 -8.27
N ASN A 38 8.06 3.34 -7.86
CA ASN A 38 9.32 3.87 -8.40
C ASN A 38 9.36 3.99 -9.94
N HIS A 39 8.27 4.47 -10.55
CA HIS A 39 8.21 4.78 -11.99
C HIS A 39 8.03 6.28 -12.26
N PRO A 40 9.07 7.12 -12.06
CA PRO A 40 8.97 8.57 -12.18
C PRO A 40 8.70 9.06 -13.60
N ASN A 41 8.97 8.22 -14.61
CA ASN A 41 8.94 8.60 -16.02
C ASN A 41 7.56 8.38 -16.67
N ILE A 42 6.52 8.10 -15.87
CA ILE A 42 5.14 7.95 -16.34
C ILE A 42 4.46 9.32 -16.32
N CYS A 43 3.87 9.68 -17.47
CA CYS A 43 2.90 10.75 -17.60
C CYS A 43 1.51 10.11 -17.60
N TRP A 44 0.83 10.18 -16.46
CA TRP A 44 -0.51 9.63 -16.26
C TRP A 44 -1.56 10.39 -17.06
N LYS A 45 -1.47 11.72 -17.14
CA LYS A 45 -2.39 12.52 -17.97
C LYS A 45 -2.32 12.15 -19.45
N GLY A 46 -1.11 11.84 -19.93
CA GLY A 46 -0.87 11.46 -21.32
C GLY A 46 -0.91 9.95 -21.58
N ASN A 47 -1.08 9.13 -20.54
CA ASN A 47 -0.89 7.68 -20.57
C ASN A 47 0.36 7.25 -21.36
N THR A 48 1.52 7.84 -21.04
CA THR A 48 2.79 7.54 -21.73
C THR A 48 3.93 7.38 -20.74
N ALA A 49 4.97 6.64 -21.13
CA ALA A 49 6.18 6.52 -20.32
C ALA A 49 7.44 6.53 -21.19
N GLY A 50 8.47 7.26 -20.73
CA GLY A 50 9.73 7.38 -21.48
C GLY A 50 10.66 6.18 -21.33
N HIS A 51 10.64 5.52 -20.17
CA HIS A 51 11.51 4.39 -19.86
C HIS A 51 10.86 3.04 -20.23
N LYS A 52 11.65 2.05 -20.67
CA LYS A 52 11.14 0.70 -21.04
C LYS A 52 10.37 0.05 -19.90
N GLN A 53 10.93 0.09 -18.69
CA GLN A 53 10.32 -0.52 -17.50
C GLN A 53 8.98 0.13 -17.15
N SER A 54 8.95 1.46 -17.11
CA SER A 54 7.73 2.23 -16.85
C SER A 54 6.67 2.02 -17.92
N ARG A 55 7.05 1.78 -19.20
CA ARG A 55 6.11 1.38 -20.26
C ARG A 55 5.50 0.01 -20.00
N ARG A 56 6.30 -0.99 -19.60
CA ARG A 56 5.79 -2.33 -19.25
C ARG A 56 4.83 -2.28 -18.07
N PHE A 57 5.14 -1.47 -17.05
CA PHE A 57 4.23 -1.26 -15.94
C PHE A 57 2.92 -0.62 -16.40
N LEU A 58 3.00 0.44 -17.21
CA LEU A 58 1.81 1.12 -17.74
C LEU A 58 0.95 0.18 -18.60
N GLU A 59 1.57 -0.62 -19.47
CA GLU A 59 0.91 -1.69 -20.24
C GLU A 59 0.22 -2.69 -19.30
N CYS A 60 0.89 -3.10 -18.22
CA CYS A 60 0.29 -4.00 -17.21
C CYS A 60 -0.94 -3.36 -16.53
N ILE A 61 -0.89 -2.06 -16.20
CA ILE A 61 -2.03 -1.35 -15.63
C ILE A 61 -3.20 -1.33 -16.62
N ASP A 62 -2.93 -1.00 -17.88
CA ASP A 62 -3.93 -0.91 -18.95
C ASP A 62 -4.55 -2.27 -19.26
N ASP A 63 -3.74 -3.31 -19.45
CA ASP A 63 -4.19 -4.69 -19.72
C ASP A 63 -5.09 -5.25 -18.60
N ASN A 64 -4.93 -4.74 -17.38
CA ASN A 64 -5.69 -5.13 -16.20
C ASN A 64 -6.82 -4.18 -15.83
N PHE A 65 -7.13 -3.19 -16.68
CA PHE A 65 -8.18 -2.20 -16.47
C PHE A 65 -8.07 -1.49 -15.12
N LEU A 66 -6.83 -1.21 -14.68
CA LEU A 66 -6.57 -0.52 -13.43
C LEU A 66 -6.54 0.99 -13.66
N LEU A 67 -7.32 1.70 -12.85
CA LEU A 67 -7.45 3.14 -12.89
C LEU A 67 -6.61 3.77 -11.78
N GLN A 68 -5.74 4.70 -12.14
CA GLN A 68 -5.07 5.59 -11.19
C GLN A 68 -6.08 6.61 -10.65
N VAL A 69 -6.26 6.66 -9.34
CA VAL A 69 -7.22 7.58 -8.69
C VAL A 69 -6.57 8.82 -8.07
N THR A 70 -5.24 8.87 -8.00
CA THR A 70 -4.50 10.07 -7.59
C THR A 70 -4.29 10.97 -8.80
N GLU A 71 -4.69 12.25 -8.73
CA GLU A 71 -4.41 13.22 -9.80
C GLU A 71 -2.97 13.75 -9.77
N GLU A 72 -2.34 13.86 -10.94
CA GLU A 72 -1.00 14.47 -11.10
C GLU A 72 -0.96 15.94 -10.67
N SER A 73 -2.08 16.66 -10.82
CA SER A 73 -2.22 18.08 -10.49
C SER A 73 -1.93 18.39 -9.01
N MET A 74 -2.04 17.37 -8.14
CA MET A 74 -1.79 17.51 -6.70
C MET A 74 -0.29 17.46 -6.33
N ARG A 75 0.62 17.17 -7.28
CA ARG A 75 2.06 17.07 -7.02
C ARG A 75 2.88 17.98 -7.94
N ARG A 76 3.96 18.54 -7.39
CA ARG A 76 4.92 19.36 -8.14
C ARG A 76 6.06 18.54 -8.79
N GLY A 77 6.01 17.21 -8.66
CA GLY A 77 7.04 16.26 -9.10
C GLY A 77 6.45 14.91 -9.52
N ALA A 78 7.31 13.93 -9.81
CA ALA A 78 6.90 12.62 -10.31
C ALA A 78 6.02 11.86 -9.29
N MET A 79 4.93 11.27 -9.77
CA MET A 79 4.03 10.49 -8.91
C MET A 79 4.53 9.06 -8.78
N LEU A 80 5.13 8.75 -7.62
CA LEU A 80 5.67 7.42 -7.32
C LEU A 80 4.70 6.59 -6.47
N ASP A 81 4.06 7.20 -5.48
CA ASP A 81 2.99 6.57 -4.71
C ASP A 81 1.68 6.60 -5.50
N LEU A 82 1.17 5.41 -5.82
CA LEU A 82 -0.01 5.22 -6.65
C LEU A 82 -1.14 4.59 -5.83
N VAL A 83 -2.37 4.91 -6.21
CA VAL A 83 -3.57 4.19 -5.77
C VAL A 83 -4.33 3.76 -7.02
N LEU A 84 -4.34 2.45 -7.26
CA LEU A 84 -4.90 1.83 -8.45
C LEU A 84 -6.16 1.03 -8.08
N THR A 85 -7.19 1.08 -8.91
CA THR A 85 -8.42 0.30 -8.70
C THR A 85 -8.98 -0.24 -10.01
N ASN A 86 -9.54 -1.46 -9.97
CA ASN A 86 -10.24 -2.04 -11.12
C ASN A 86 -11.75 -1.70 -11.15
N LYS A 87 -12.21 -0.87 -10.21
CA LYS A 87 -13.63 -0.58 -10.05
C LYS A 87 -13.85 0.89 -9.83
N ASP A 88 -14.50 1.50 -10.81
CA ASP A 88 -14.82 2.91 -10.77
C ASP A 88 -15.75 3.24 -9.58
N GLY A 89 -15.47 4.35 -8.90
CA GLY A 89 -16.17 4.76 -7.68
C GLY A 89 -15.94 3.89 -6.44
N LEU A 90 -15.03 2.89 -6.47
CA LEU A 90 -14.65 2.14 -5.27
C LEU A 90 -13.81 2.98 -4.31
N VAL A 91 -12.97 3.86 -4.84
CA VAL A 91 -12.12 4.77 -4.07
C VAL A 91 -12.63 6.20 -4.26
N GLY A 92 -12.77 6.94 -3.16
CA GLY A 92 -13.20 8.34 -3.18
C GLY A 92 -12.50 9.16 -2.10
N ASP A 93 -12.73 10.48 -2.10
CA ASP A 93 -12.13 11.44 -1.16
C ASP A 93 -10.60 11.33 -1.05
N VAL A 94 -9.91 11.13 -2.18
CA VAL A 94 -8.45 11.04 -2.26
C VAL A 94 -7.82 12.41 -1.95
N LYS A 95 -6.88 12.44 -1.01
CA LYS A 95 -6.20 13.65 -0.53
C LYS A 95 -4.75 13.34 -0.26
N LEU A 96 -3.88 14.22 -0.70
CA LEU A 96 -2.51 14.25 -0.18
C LEU A 96 -2.52 14.94 1.18
N LYS A 97 -1.76 14.36 2.11
CA LYS A 97 -1.40 14.95 3.39
C LYS A 97 0.08 15.28 3.34
N GLY A 98 0.52 16.15 4.25
CA GLY A 98 1.95 16.40 4.44
C GLY A 98 2.71 15.12 4.75
N SER A 99 4.05 15.22 4.74
CA SER A 99 4.90 14.09 5.08
C SER A 99 4.68 13.61 6.51
N LEU A 100 4.90 12.32 6.72
CA LEU A 100 4.94 11.74 8.05
C LEU A 100 6.35 11.88 8.64
N GLY A 101 6.51 12.76 9.62
CA GLY A 101 7.80 13.01 10.26
C GLY A 101 8.81 13.63 9.31
N CYS A 102 9.96 12.96 9.11
CA CYS A 102 11.03 13.40 8.22
C CYS A 102 10.98 12.70 6.85
N SER A 103 9.89 12.00 6.51
CA SER A 103 9.75 11.36 5.21
C SER A 103 9.71 12.40 4.09
N ASP A 104 10.31 12.04 2.96
CA ASP A 104 10.22 12.71 1.67
C ASP A 104 8.97 12.31 0.88
N HIS A 105 8.23 11.29 1.32
CA HIS A 105 6.94 10.90 0.76
C HIS A 105 5.78 11.63 1.42
N GLU A 106 4.79 12.00 0.60
CA GLU A 106 3.52 12.55 1.06
C GLU A 106 2.52 11.42 1.35
N MET A 107 1.84 11.50 2.49
CA MET A 107 0.80 10.54 2.82
C MET A 107 -0.40 10.68 1.88
N VAL A 108 -0.92 9.56 1.36
CA VAL A 108 -2.16 9.53 0.57
C VAL A 108 -3.31 9.04 1.46
N GLU A 109 -4.27 9.91 1.75
CA GLU A 109 -5.52 9.58 2.45
C GLU A 109 -6.64 9.36 1.44
N PHE A 110 -7.41 8.28 1.56
CA PHE A 110 -8.58 8.02 0.72
C PHE A 110 -9.63 7.18 1.45
N LYS A 111 -10.85 7.11 0.89
CA LYS A 111 -11.93 6.26 1.39
C LYS A 111 -12.22 5.12 0.42
N ILE A 112 -12.41 3.92 0.97
CA ILE A 112 -12.91 2.77 0.22
C ILE A 112 -14.43 2.71 0.40
N LEU A 113 -15.16 3.02 -0.67
CA LEU A 113 -16.61 3.06 -0.70
C LEU A 113 -17.15 1.64 -0.93
N ARG A 114 -17.73 1.03 0.12
CA ARG A 114 -18.41 -0.27 0.00
C ARG A 114 -19.84 -0.17 0.49
N ALA A 115 -20.78 -0.70 -0.30
CA ALA A 115 -22.11 -1.01 0.20
C ALA A 115 -21.98 -2.10 1.27
N ALA A 116 -22.16 -1.73 2.53
CA ALA A 116 -22.04 -2.66 3.63
C ALA A 116 -23.20 -3.67 3.63
N ARG A 117 -22.98 -4.88 3.13
CA ARG A 117 -23.70 -6.05 3.65
C ARG A 117 -22.86 -6.64 4.76
N ARG A 118 -23.32 -6.45 6.00
CA ARG A 118 -22.65 -6.95 7.20
C ARG A 118 -22.81 -8.47 7.20
N ALA A 119 -21.86 -9.19 6.60
CA ALA A 119 -21.77 -10.63 6.80
C ALA A 119 -21.44 -10.87 8.27
N HIS A 120 -22.24 -11.66 8.98
CA HIS A 120 -21.90 -12.13 10.31
C HIS A 120 -20.78 -13.16 10.18
N SER A 121 -19.53 -12.74 10.37
CA SER A 121 -18.43 -13.69 10.52
C SER A 121 -18.44 -14.23 11.94
N LYS A 122 -18.40 -15.56 12.10
CA LYS A 122 -18.18 -16.21 13.41
C LYS A 122 -16.73 -16.05 13.92
N LEU A 123 -15.86 -15.42 13.14
CA LEU A 123 -14.49 -15.17 13.54
C LEU A 123 -14.47 -14.08 14.63
N PRO A 124 -13.77 -14.31 15.76
CA PRO A 124 -13.51 -13.25 16.71
C PRO A 124 -12.79 -12.10 15.97
N THR A 125 -13.35 -10.91 16.07
CA THR A 125 -12.79 -9.69 15.51
C THR A 125 -12.45 -8.77 16.66
N LEU A 126 -11.27 -8.15 16.63
CA LEU A 126 -10.86 -7.19 17.65
C LEU A 126 -11.80 -5.98 17.64
N ASP A 127 -12.33 -5.62 18.81
CA ASP A 127 -13.19 -4.45 18.95
C ASP A 127 -12.35 -3.21 19.27
N PHE A 128 -11.81 -2.59 18.22
CA PHE A 128 -10.99 -1.38 18.33
C PHE A 128 -11.71 -0.20 19.02
N ARG A 129 -13.04 -0.20 19.10
CA ARG A 129 -13.78 0.86 19.81
C ARG A 129 -13.68 0.75 21.32
N ARG A 130 -13.41 -0.46 21.84
CA ARG A 130 -13.28 -0.74 23.26
C ARG A 130 -11.83 -0.97 23.70
N THR A 131 -10.89 -0.88 22.77
CA THR A 131 -9.46 -1.03 23.05
C THR A 131 -8.93 0.14 23.86
N ASP A 132 -8.19 -0.16 24.94
CA ASP A 132 -7.39 0.83 25.64
C ASP A 132 -6.07 1.07 24.90
N PHE A 133 -6.08 2.07 24.01
CA PHE A 133 -4.88 2.44 23.25
C PHE A 133 -3.78 3.04 24.13
N GLY A 134 -4.08 3.51 25.35
CA GLY A 134 -3.08 3.97 26.31
C GLY A 134 -2.24 2.80 26.78
N LEU A 135 -2.90 1.81 27.38
CA LEU A 135 -2.26 0.59 27.84
C LEU A 135 -1.51 -0.14 26.72
N PHE A 136 -2.11 -0.22 25.54
CA PHE A 136 -1.48 -0.85 24.37
C PHE A 136 -0.15 -0.16 24.00
N ARG A 137 -0.13 1.17 23.95
CA ARG A 137 1.10 1.93 23.68
C ARG A 137 2.15 1.70 24.77
N ASP A 138 1.73 1.69 26.03
CA ASP A 138 2.65 1.47 27.16
C ASP A 138 3.30 0.08 27.10
N LEU A 139 2.53 -0.96 26.76
CA LEU A 139 3.04 -2.32 26.58
C LEU A 139 4.06 -2.39 25.44
N ILE A 140 3.75 -1.79 24.30
CA ILE A 140 4.64 -1.76 23.12
C ILE A 140 5.89 -0.92 23.38
N ALA A 141 5.79 0.19 24.11
CA ALA A 141 6.91 1.07 24.43
C ALA A 141 7.90 0.44 25.41
N ARG A 142 7.46 -0.51 26.24
CA ARG A 142 8.32 -1.23 27.20
C ARG A 142 9.21 -2.29 26.57
N ILE A 143 9.00 -2.60 25.30
CA ILE A 143 9.79 -3.62 24.59
C ILE A 143 11.16 -3.03 24.23
N PRO A 144 12.28 -3.69 24.59
CA PRO A 144 13.61 -3.24 24.19
C PRO A 144 13.84 -3.57 22.71
N TRP A 145 13.30 -2.71 21.83
CA TRP A 145 13.31 -2.92 20.38
C TRP A 145 14.72 -2.97 19.79
N ASP A 146 15.65 -2.22 20.37
CA ASP A 146 17.07 -2.23 20.05
C ASP A 146 17.64 -3.66 20.12
N LYS A 147 17.39 -4.37 21.22
CA LYS A 147 17.85 -5.75 21.42
C LYS A 147 16.99 -6.76 20.67
N ALA A 148 15.69 -6.52 20.60
CA ALA A 148 14.76 -7.46 19.96
C ALA A 148 15.01 -7.58 18.45
N LEU A 149 15.47 -6.49 17.82
CA LEU A 149 15.69 -6.40 16.37
C LEU A 149 17.18 -6.46 15.99
N GLU A 150 18.10 -6.53 16.96
CA GLU A 150 19.53 -6.56 16.71
C GLU A 150 19.95 -7.74 15.82
N GLY A 151 20.71 -7.44 14.76
CA GLY A 151 21.24 -8.45 13.84
C GLY A 151 20.20 -9.16 12.97
N ARG A 152 18.93 -8.75 12.98
CA ARG A 152 17.85 -9.37 12.20
C ARG A 152 17.65 -8.69 10.85
N GLY A 153 17.34 -9.49 9.83
CA GLY A 153 16.87 -9.00 8.53
C GLY A 153 15.44 -8.47 8.61
N ALA A 154 14.99 -7.74 7.58
CA ALA A 154 13.68 -7.07 7.56
C ALA A 154 12.50 -8.03 7.83
N GLN A 155 12.52 -9.22 7.23
CA GLN A 155 11.47 -10.21 7.40
C GLN A 155 11.43 -10.78 8.83
N ASP A 156 12.57 -11.10 9.42
CA ASP A 156 12.65 -11.61 10.78
C ASP A 156 12.26 -10.55 11.80
N SER A 157 12.72 -9.30 11.59
CA SER A 157 12.32 -8.14 12.38
C SER A 157 10.81 -7.91 12.32
N TRP A 158 10.19 -8.05 11.14
CA TRP A 158 8.74 -7.94 10.98
C TRP A 158 7.99 -9.03 11.73
N LEU A 159 8.47 -10.28 11.70
CA LEU A 159 7.85 -11.38 12.44
C LEU A 159 7.93 -11.16 13.96
N VAL A 160 9.07 -10.71 14.47
CA VAL A 160 9.24 -10.36 15.90
C VAL A 160 8.31 -9.22 16.29
N PHE A 161 8.26 -8.15 15.49
CA PHE A 161 7.34 -7.05 15.72
C PHE A 161 5.89 -7.53 15.78
N LYS A 162 5.47 -8.33 14.80
CA LYS A 162 4.11 -8.86 14.73
C LYS A 162 3.76 -9.73 15.93
N ASP A 163 4.65 -10.62 16.36
CA ASP A 163 4.45 -11.46 17.54
C ASP A 163 4.22 -10.62 18.80
N ARG A 164 5.07 -9.62 19.04
CA ARG A 164 4.94 -8.71 20.18
C ARG A 164 3.68 -7.86 20.11
N LEU A 165 3.31 -7.42 18.92
CA LEU A 165 2.08 -6.67 18.69
C LEU A 165 0.85 -7.51 19.06
N LEU A 166 0.83 -8.78 18.67
CA LEU A 166 -0.25 -9.72 18.99
C LEU A 166 -0.31 -10.03 20.50
N GLN A 167 0.83 -10.22 21.16
CA GLN A 167 0.87 -10.41 22.62
C GLN A 167 0.32 -9.22 23.39
N ALA A 168 0.53 -7.99 22.91
CA ALA A 168 -0.03 -6.79 23.53
C ALA A 168 -1.54 -6.61 23.27
N GLN A 169 -2.16 -7.44 22.41
CA GLN A 169 -3.59 -7.42 22.11
C GLN A 169 -4.44 -8.35 22.99
N GLU A 170 -3.80 -9.27 23.73
CA GLU A 170 -4.44 -10.17 24.71
C GLU A 170 -4.75 -9.44 26.03
#